data_AF-A0A2D8LUV5-F1
#
_entry.id   AF-A0A2D8LUV5-F1
#
_cell.length_a   1.000
_cell.length_b   1.000
_cell.length_c   1.000
_cell.angle_alpha   90.00
_cell.angle_beta   90.00
_cell.angle_gamma   90.00
#
_symmetry.space_group_name_H-M   'P 1'
#
loop_
_entity.id
_entity.type
_entity.pdbx_description
1 polymer ?
#
loop_
_entity_poly.entity_id
_entity_poly.type
_entity_poly.pdbx_seq_one_letter_code
_entity_poly.pdbx_strand_id
1 'polypeptide(L)' 'MTDTIISSATKEVAIGFGRPFVMIGERINPTGRKLLAEEMKNGDFSR' A
#
# COMPACT_ATOMS: atom_id res chain seq x y z
N MET A 1 -6.09 25.34 0.72
CA MET A 1 -5.35 24.27 0.04
C MET A 1 -6.18 23.00 0.11
N THR A 2 -6.14 22.17 -0.93
CA THR A 2 -6.92 20.94 -1.02
C THR A 2 -6.18 19.78 -0.35
N ASP A 3 -6.90 18.96 0.41
CA ASP A 3 -6.40 17.69 0.93
C ASP A 3 -6.97 16.52 0.10
N THR A 4 -6.15 15.50 -0.12
CA THR A 4 -6.57 14.19 -0.62
C THR A 4 -6.73 13.25 0.57
N ILE A 5 -7.91 12.68 0.76
CA ILE A 5 -8.18 11.74 1.85
C ILE A 5 -8.29 10.33 1.29
N ILE A 6 -7.53 9.40 1.86
CA ILE A 6 -7.59 7.96 1.59
C ILE A 6 -8.10 7.26 2.84
N SER A 7 -9.07 6.36 2.71
CA SER A 7 -9.68 5.66 3.83
C SER A 7 -9.66 4.13 3.67
N SER A 8 -9.72 3.45 4.80
CA SER A 8 -9.97 2.02 4.93
C SER A 8 -11.14 1.80 5.90
N ALA A 9 -11.51 0.54 6.16
CA ALA A 9 -12.57 0.21 7.12
C ALA A 9 -12.31 0.73 8.55
N THR A 10 -11.05 1.02 8.91
CA THR A 10 -10.67 1.37 10.28
C THR A 10 -9.83 2.64 10.39
N LYS A 11 -9.43 3.28 9.28
CA LYS A 11 -8.50 4.42 9.32
C LYS A 11 -8.66 5.36 8.12
N GLU A 12 -8.38 6.64 8.36
CA GLU A 12 -8.21 7.65 7.31
C GLU A 12 -6.79 8.23 7.32
N VAL A 13 -6.29 8.62 6.15
CA VAL A 13 -4.98 9.24 5.94
C VAL A 13 -5.16 10.43 5.00
N ALA A 14 -4.71 11.62 5.43
CA ALA A 14 -4.77 12.86 4.66
C ALA A 14 -3.41 13.19 4.02
N ILE A 15 -3.40 13.50 2.73
CA ILE A 15 -2.23 13.93 1.96
C ILE A 15 -2.50 15.37 1.48
N GLY A 16 -1.64 16.31 1.88
CA GLY A 16 -1.81 17.72 1.54
C GLY A 16 -0.73 18.59 2.16
N PHE A 17 -0.71 19.86 1.80
CA PHE A 17 0.23 20.81 2.38
C PHE A 17 -0.02 21.01 3.88
N GLY A 18 1.06 21.01 4.68
CA GLY A 18 0.97 21.12 6.14
C GLY A 18 0.47 19.85 6.84
N ARG A 19 0.19 18.77 6.10
CA ARG A 19 -0.08 17.44 6.66
C ARG A 19 1.24 16.70 6.95
N PRO A 20 1.25 15.72 7.86
CA PRO A 20 2.39 14.84 8.04
C PRO A 20 2.79 14.15 6.73
N PHE A 21 4.08 13.83 6.59
CA PHE A 21 4.55 13.03 5.46
C PHE A 21 3.93 11.62 5.50
N VAL A 22 3.43 11.16 4.35
CA VAL A 22 2.77 9.86 4.22
C VAL A 22 3.69 8.89 3.48
N MET A 23 4.04 7.79 4.13
CA MET A 23 4.76 6.67 3.52
C MET A 23 3.79 5.75 2.78
N ILE A 24 4.08 5.46 1.51
CA ILE A 24 3.36 4.45 0.72
C ILE A 24 4.23 3.20 0.64
N GLY A 25 3.74 2.07 1.14
CA GLY A 25 4.48 0.81 1.15
C GLY A 25 4.54 0.16 -0.23
N GLU A 26 5.73 -0.17 -0.72
CA GLU A 26 5.94 -0.80 -2.05
C GLU A 26 6.14 -2.32 -2.00
N ARG A 27 6.24 -2.92 -0.80
CA ARG A 27 6.73 -4.30 -0.64
C ARG A 27 5.80 -5.38 -1.19
N ILE A 28 4.49 -5.13 -1.23
CA ILE A 28 3.50 -6.02 -1.85
C ILE A 28 3.50 -5.76 -3.35
N ASN A 29 4.59 -6.17 -3.99
CA ASN A 29 4.82 -6.02 -5.42
C ASN A 29 5.58 -7.27 -5.92
N PRO A 30 4.98 -8.13 -6.76
CA PRO A 30 5.63 -9.34 -7.26
C PRO A 30 6.75 -9.04 -8.27
N THR A 31 6.83 -7.83 -8.83
CA THR A 31 7.85 -7.46 -9.82
C THR A 31 9.25 -7.60 -9.24
N GLY A 32 10.12 -8.36 -9.91
CA GLY A 32 11.47 -8.64 -9.42
C GLY A 32 11.55 -9.58 -8.20
N ARG A 33 10.41 -10.06 -7.68
CA ARG A 33 10.33 -10.95 -6.52
C ARG A 33 9.76 -12.32 -6.92
N LYS A 34 10.63 -13.20 -7.44
CA LYS A 34 10.25 -14.53 -7.97
C LYS A 34 9.33 -15.32 -7.04
N LEU A 35 9.72 -15.45 -5.77
CA LEU A 35 8.94 -16.21 -4.79
C LEU A 35 7.55 -15.59 -4.54
N LEU A 36 7.47 -14.27 -4.34
CA LEU A 36 6.19 -13.59 -4.15
C LEU A 36 5.29 -13.71 -5.39
N ALA A 37 5.87 -13.64 -6.58
CA ALA A 37 5.13 -13.84 -7.82
C ALA A 37 4.56 -15.26 -7.94
N GLU A 38 5.32 -16.29 -7.56
CA GLU A 38 4.87 -17.68 -7.54
C GLU A 38 3.79 -17.93 -6.47
N GLU A 39 4.00 -17.44 -5.24
CA GLU A 39 3.03 -17.49 -4.13
C GLU A 39 1.68 -16.90 -4.58
N MET A 40 1.69 -15.67 -5.11
CA MET A 40 0.47 -14.99 -5.58
C MET A 40 -0.19 -15.70 -6.77
N LYS A 41 0.60 -16.24 -7.72
CA LYS A 41 0.06 -17.01 -8.86
C LYS A 41 -0.65 -18.28 -8.40
N ASN A 42 -0.17 -18.90 -7.32
CA ASN A 42 -0.77 -20.09 -6.73
C ASN A 42 -1.91 -19.75 -5.74
N GLY A 43 -2.23 -18.47 -5.55
CA GLY A 43 -3.26 -18.01 -4.62
C GLY A 43 -2.86 -18.12 -3.14
N ASP A 44 -1.56 -18.21 -2.85
CA ASP A 44 -1.05 -18.19 -1.48
C ASP A 44 -0.83 -16.75 -1.01
N PHE A 45 -1.62 -16.35 -0.02
CA PHE A 45 -1.58 -15.02 0.61
C PHE A 45 -1.24 -15.10 2.11
N SER A 46 -0.64 -16.20 2.56
CA SER A 46 -0.38 -16.46 3.98
C SER A 46 0.79 -15.66 4.59
N ARG A 47 1.51 -14.91 3.76
CA ARG A 47 2.80 -14.28 4.09
C ARG A 47 2.68 -12.86 4.63
#